data_AF-A0A0N0MAZ7-F1
#
_entry.id   AF-A0A0N0MAZ7-F1
#
_cell.length_a   1.000
_cell.length_b   1.000
_cell.length_c   1.000
_cell.angle_alpha   90.00
_cell.angle_beta   90.00
_cell.angle_gamma   90.00
#
_symmetry.space_group_name_H-M   'P 1'
#
loop_
_entity.id
_entity.type
_entity.pdbx_description
1 polymer ?
#
loop_
_entity_poly.entity_id
_entity_poly.type
_entity_poly.pdbx_seq_one_letter_code
_entity_poly.pdbx_strand_id
1 'polypeptide(L)'
;MAELGGGDIPLVAIAKGEDRNAMRETFHMVGREPFKLQPRDPALYFIQRLRDEAHRFAIGTHRARRKKDTMTNPLDEIPGIGPSRKRALLLHFGTVKAIKRAKLDDLMRTPGVNAATAKAVHDYFHDG
;
A
#
# COMPACT_ATOMS: atom_id res chain seq x y z
N MET A 1 1.40 5.70 25.16
CA MET A 1 0.70 4.76 26.07
C MET A 1 0.62 5.32 27.49
N ALA A 2 1.74 5.64 28.13
CA ALA A 2 1.75 6.27 29.46
C ALA A 2 0.96 7.59 29.51
N GLU A 3 1.12 8.47 28.52
CA GLU A 3 0.36 9.73 28.41
C GLU A 3 -1.15 9.56 28.22
N LEU A 4 -1.60 8.35 27.86
CA LEU A 4 -3.02 8.01 27.68
C LEU A 4 -3.56 7.13 28.82
N GLY A 5 -2.82 7.00 29.93
CA GLY A 5 -3.19 6.16 31.07
C GLY A 5 -3.01 4.65 30.86
N GLY A 6 -2.42 4.23 29.75
CA GLY A 6 -2.16 2.82 29.42
C GLY A 6 -0.79 2.31 29.84
N GLY A 7 -0.17 2.91 30.86
CA GLY A 7 1.19 2.59 31.32
C GLY A 7 1.33 1.16 31.85
N ASP A 8 0.26 0.60 32.40
CA ASP A 8 0.27 -0.71 33.07
C ASP A 8 0.00 -1.89 32.12
N ILE A 9 -0.24 -1.62 30.84
CA ILE A 9 -0.48 -2.65 29.83
C ILE A 9 0.88 -3.22 29.37
N PRO A 10 1.14 -4.53 29.55
CA PRO A 10 2.37 -5.13 29.07
C PRO A 10 2.50 -4.96 27.56
N LEU A 11 3.60 -4.32 27.14
CA LEU A 11 3.92 -4.13 25.73
C LEU A 11 5.14 -4.96 25.35
N VAL A 12 5.01 -5.68 24.23
CA VAL A 12 6.12 -6.40 23.60
C VAL A 12 6.23 -6.00 22.14
N ALA A 13 7.43 -5.68 21.70
CA ALA A 13 7.76 -5.47 20.30
C ALA A 13 8.60 -6.64 19.77
N ILE A 14 8.41 -6.97 18.50
CA ILE A 14 9.01 -8.14 17.87
C ILE A 14 9.81 -7.69 16.67
N ALA A 15 11.14 -7.83 16.74
CA ALA A 15 12.02 -7.63 15.60
C ALA A 15 12.09 -8.93 14.78
N LYS A 16 12.03 -8.79 13.45
CA LYS A 16 12.27 -9.90 12.52
C LYS A 16 13.77 -10.20 12.51
N GLY A 17 14.15 -11.48 12.41
CA GLY A 17 15.57 -11.86 12.27
C GLY A 17 16.19 -11.30 10.99
N GLU A 18 17.53 -11.24 10.94
CA GLU A 18 18.32 -10.63 9.86
C GLU A 18 17.92 -11.10 8.45
N ASP A 19 17.59 -12.39 8.28
CA ASP A 19 17.18 -12.96 6.98
C ASP A 19 15.66 -12.89 6.71
N ARG A 20 14.89 -12.23 7.58
CA ARG A 20 13.41 -12.35 7.64
C ARG A 20 12.92 -13.80 7.82
N ASN A 21 13.82 -14.72 8.19
CA ASN A 21 13.51 -16.11 8.49
C ASN A 21 12.67 -16.21 9.76
N ALA A 22 11.59 -16.98 9.70
CA ALA A 22 10.80 -17.35 10.87
C ALA A 22 11.70 -18.05 11.92
N MET A 23 11.36 -17.94 13.20
CA MET A 23 12.05 -18.55 14.35
C MET A 23 13.31 -17.84 14.86
N ARG A 24 13.65 -16.66 14.33
CA ARG A 24 14.76 -15.83 14.83
C ARG A 24 14.28 -14.47 15.36
N GLU A 25 13.04 -14.41 15.82
CA GLU A 25 12.46 -13.21 16.40
C GLU A 25 13.18 -12.78 17.67
N THR A 26 13.45 -11.47 17.79
CA THR A 26 13.94 -10.84 19.02
C THR A 26 12.80 -10.06 19.67
N PHE A 27 12.59 -10.27 20.96
CA PHE A 27 11.56 -9.63 21.75
C PHE A 27 12.14 -8.46 22.54
N HIS A 28 11.43 -7.34 22.52
CA HIS A 28 11.78 -6.13 23.25
C HIS A 28 10.63 -5.76 24.17
N MET A 29 10.93 -5.53 25.45
CA MET A 29 9.98 -5.09 26.46
C MET A 29 10.60 -3.96 27.27
N VAL A 30 9.77 -3.03 27.74
CA VAL A 30 10.24 -1.91 28.57
C VAL A 30 10.82 -2.48 29.87
N GLY A 31 12.01 -1.99 30.26
CA GLY A 31 12.68 -2.44 31.49
C GLY A 31 13.30 -3.83 31.42
N ARG A 32 13.43 -4.43 30.23
CA ARG A 32 14.07 -5.74 30.05
C ARG A 32 15.03 -5.73 28.86
N GLU A 33 16.16 -6.41 29.02
CA GLU A 33 17.08 -6.66 27.92
C GLU A 33 16.39 -7.46 26.79
N PRO A 34 16.71 -7.18 25.52
CA PRO A 34 16.19 -7.94 24.39
C PRO A 34 16.48 -9.44 24.54
N PHE A 35 15.49 -10.27 24.27
CA PHE A 35 15.62 -11.72 24.45
C PHE A 35 15.02 -12.51 23.28
N LYS A 36 15.36 -13.80 23.22
CA LYS A 36 14.82 -14.74 22.23
C LYS A 36 14.16 -15.90 22.96
N LEU A 37 13.07 -16.39 22.38
CA LEU A 37 12.48 -17.65 22.81
C LEU A 37 13.23 -18.83 22.18
N GLN A 38 13.14 -20.00 22.81
CA GLN A 38 13.79 -21.19 22.28
C GLN A 38 13.18 -21.57 20.92
N PRO A 39 13.99 -22.09 19.98
CA PRO A 39 13.44 -22.70 18.77
C PRO A 39 12.49 -23.84 19.18
N ARG A 40 11.21 -23.74 18.78
CA ARG A 40 10.09 -24.64 19.13
C ARG A 40 9.31 -24.33 20.41
N ASP A 41 9.57 -23.20 21.06
CA ASP A 41 8.74 -22.74 22.16
C ASP A 41 7.27 -22.53 21.70
N PRO A 42 6.26 -23.10 22.37
CA PRO A 42 4.85 -22.88 22.04
C PRO A 42 4.44 -21.40 22.01
N ALA A 43 5.03 -20.57 22.88
CA ALA A 43 4.76 -19.14 22.91
C ALA A 43 5.27 -18.43 21.65
N LEU A 44 6.42 -18.87 21.11
CA LEU A 44 6.95 -18.37 19.85
C LEU A 44 5.98 -18.64 18.70
N TYR A 45 5.43 -19.85 18.63
CA TYR A 45 4.46 -20.21 17.60
C TYR A 45 3.15 -19.42 17.72
N PHE A 46 2.65 -19.23 18.94
CA PHE A 46 1.46 -18.43 19.18
C PHE A 46 1.65 -16.98 18.67
N ILE A 47 2.77 -16.37 19.03
CA ILE A 47 3.09 -14.99 18.63
C ILE A 47 3.27 -14.87 17.12
N GLN A 48 3.91 -15.85 16.47
CA GLN A 48 4.04 -15.89 15.02
C GLN A 48 2.67 -15.92 14.33
N ARG A 49 1.73 -16.75 14.82
CA ARG A 49 0.37 -16.77 14.27
C ARG A 49 -0.35 -15.43 14.43
N LEU A 50 -0.23 -14.79 15.60
CA LEU A 50 -0.82 -13.46 15.83
C LEU A 50 -0.24 -12.41 14.87
N ARG A 51 1.07 -12.43 14.66
CA ARG A 51 1.76 -11.54 13.70
C ARG A 51 1.31 -11.80 12.28
N ASP A 52 1.21 -13.05 11.88
CA ASP A 52 0.81 -13.43 10.53
C ASP A 52 -0.64 -13.04 10.27
N GLU A 53 -1.50 -13.12 11.28
CA GLU A 53 -2.88 -12.64 11.23
C GLU A 53 -2.95 -11.10 11.13
N ALA A 54 -2.15 -10.38 11.90
CA ALA A 54 -2.04 -8.93 11.80
C ALA A 54 -1.54 -8.48 10.42
N HIS A 55 -0.52 -9.16 9.86
CA HIS A 55 -0.06 -8.92 8.50
C HIS A 55 -1.14 -9.27 7.47
N ARG A 56 -1.84 -10.41 7.61
CA ARG A 56 -2.93 -10.83 6.73
C ARG A 56 -4.03 -9.78 6.69
N PHE A 57 -4.43 -9.28 7.86
CA PHE A 57 -5.41 -8.22 7.99
C PHE A 57 -4.92 -6.93 7.31
N ALA A 58 -3.73 -6.43 7.64
CA ALA A 58 -3.20 -5.19 7.06
C ALA A 58 -3.02 -5.29 5.53
N ILE A 59 -2.50 -6.40 5.02
CA ILE A 59 -2.36 -6.62 3.57
C ILE A 59 -3.74 -6.76 2.92
N GLY A 60 -4.66 -7.47 3.56
CA GLY A 60 -6.03 -7.66 3.11
C GLY A 60 -6.78 -6.35 2.96
N THR A 61 -6.72 -5.47 3.97
CA THR A 61 -7.36 -4.15 3.93
C THR A 61 -6.75 -3.27 2.84
N HIS A 62 -5.42 -3.25 2.68
CA HIS A 62 -4.78 -2.53 1.58
C HIS A 62 -5.13 -3.09 0.21
N ARG A 63 -5.27 -4.41 0.05
CA ARG A 63 -5.71 -5.05 -1.20
C ARG A 63 -7.17 -4.73 -1.51
N ALA A 64 -8.06 -4.80 -0.51
CA ALA A 64 -9.46 -4.46 -0.66
C ALA A 64 -9.64 -2.98 -1.03
N ARG A 65 -8.91 -2.07 -0.37
CA ARG A 65 -8.91 -0.64 -0.71
C ARG A 65 -8.40 -0.41 -2.13
N ARG A 66 -7.26 -1.02 -2.52
CA ARG A 66 -6.76 -0.95 -3.90
C ARG A 66 -7.76 -1.50 -4.91
N LYS A 67 -8.43 -2.63 -4.62
CA LYS A 67 -9.48 -3.18 -5.49
C LYS A 67 -10.65 -2.21 -5.65
N LYS A 68 -11.05 -1.52 -4.57
CA LYS A 68 -12.09 -0.49 -4.59
C LYS A 68 -11.65 0.75 -5.39
N ASP A 69 -10.43 1.23 -5.18
CA ASP A 69 -9.83 2.33 -5.95
C ASP A 69 -9.69 1.96 -7.44
N THR A 70 -9.50 0.69 -7.77
CA THR A 70 -9.56 0.20 -9.15
C THR A 70 -10.99 0.22 -9.73
N MET A 71 -12.04 0.06 -8.91
CA MET A 71 -13.44 0.09 -9.35
C MET A 71 -13.99 1.51 -9.57
N THR A 72 -13.38 2.54 -8.98
CA THR A 72 -13.68 3.96 -9.26
C THR A 72 -12.40 4.62 -9.76
N ASN A 73 -12.02 4.33 -11.01
CA ASN A 73 -10.88 5.00 -11.62
C ASN A 73 -11.37 6.33 -12.18
N PRO A 74 -10.80 7.48 -11.77
CA PRO A 74 -11.18 8.79 -12.30
C PRO A 74 -11.11 8.89 -13.84
N LEU A 75 -10.29 8.05 -14.48
CA LEU A 75 -10.23 7.96 -15.94
C LEU A 75 -11.50 7.38 -16.58
N ASP A 76 -12.31 6.62 -15.84
CA ASP A 76 -13.60 6.08 -16.30
C ASP A 76 -14.69 7.15 -16.33
N GLU A 77 -14.51 8.26 -15.60
CA GLU A 77 -15.45 9.38 -15.58
C GLU A 77 -15.21 10.35 -16.76
N ILE A 78 -14.07 10.23 -17.45
CA ILE A 78 -13.73 11.12 -18.57
C ILE A 78 -14.47 10.64 -19.83
N PRO A 79 -15.40 11.44 -20.38
CA PRO A 79 -16.14 11.06 -21.57
C PRO A 79 -15.21 10.76 -22.75
N GLY A 80 -15.42 9.62 -23.43
CA GLY A 80 -14.64 9.23 -24.61
C GLY A 80 -13.32 8.50 -24.32
N ILE A 81 -12.98 8.25 -23.05
CA ILE A 81 -11.82 7.41 -22.68
C ILE A 81 -12.24 5.96 -22.49
N GLY A 82 -12.01 5.15 -23.54
CA GLY A 82 -12.22 3.72 -23.49
C GLY A 82 -11.08 2.93 -22.82
N PRO A 83 -11.27 1.62 -22.58
CA PRO A 83 -10.31 0.76 -21.87
C PRO A 83 -8.90 0.75 -22.47
N SER A 84 -8.77 0.88 -23.80
CA SER A 84 -7.48 0.88 -24.49
C SER A 84 -6.64 2.11 -24.14
N ARG A 85 -7.22 3.31 -24.23
CA ARG A 85 -6.53 4.57 -23.92
C ARG A 85 -6.21 4.68 -22.43
N LYS A 86 -7.13 4.21 -21.56
CA LYS A 86 -6.89 4.09 -20.13
C LYS A 86 -5.68 3.21 -19.81
N ARG A 87 -5.58 2.03 -20.44
CA ARG A 87 -4.42 1.14 -20.28
C ARG A 87 -3.15 1.80 -20.77
N ALA A 88 -3.18 2.47 -21.93
CA ALA A 88 -2.02 3.19 -22.46
C ALA A 88 -1.49 4.25 -21.48
N LEU A 89 -2.38 5.10 -20.94
CA LEU A 89 -2.03 6.11 -19.95
C LEU A 89 -1.47 5.49 -18.66
N LEU A 90 -2.09 4.42 -18.16
CA LEU A 90 -1.60 3.73 -16.96
C LEU A 90 -0.27 3.02 -17.18
N LEU A 91 -0.03 2.47 -18.38
CA LEU A 91 1.26 1.87 -18.74
C LEU A 91 2.37 2.92 -18.83
N HIS A 92 2.05 4.11 -19.36
CA HIS A 92 3.03 5.18 -19.54
C HIS A 92 3.37 5.89 -18.22
N PHE A 93 2.37 6.21 -17.40
CA PHE A 93 2.55 7.01 -16.18
C PHE A 93 2.54 6.19 -14.87
N GLY A 94 2.17 4.91 -14.93
CA GLY A 94 2.10 3.98 -13.80
C GLY A 94 0.90 4.19 -12.87
N THR A 95 0.55 5.44 -12.53
CA THR A 95 -0.53 5.76 -11.58
C THR A 95 -1.44 6.89 -12.07
N VAL A 96 -2.72 6.88 -11.67
CA VAL A 96 -3.66 7.99 -11.94
C VAL A 96 -3.15 9.31 -11.36
N LYS A 97 -2.46 9.26 -10.21
CA LYS A 97 -1.86 10.45 -9.59
C LYS A 97 -0.76 11.08 -10.46
N ALA A 98 0.02 10.26 -11.16
CA ALA A 98 1.02 10.74 -12.11
C ALA A 98 0.34 11.33 -13.36
N ILE A 99 -0.71 10.69 -13.87
CA ILE A 99 -1.52 11.20 -15.00
C ILE A 99 -2.15 12.56 -14.64
N LYS A 100 -2.72 12.69 -13.45
CA LYS A 100 -3.31 13.94 -12.93
C LYS A 100 -2.32 15.11 -12.91
N ARG A 101 -1.02 14.85 -12.79
CA ARG A 101 0.04 15.87 -12.71
C ARG A 101 0.79 16.08 -14.02
N ALA A 102 0.52 15.25 -15.03
CA ALA A 102 1.22 15.29 -16.29
C ALA A 102 0.82 16.55 -17.06
N LYS A 103 1.79 17.18 -17.72
CA LYS A 103 1.51 18.28 -18.65
C LYS A 103 0.80 17.72 -19.88
N LEU A 104 0.06 18.58 -20.57
CA LEU A 104 -0.62 18.21 -21.82
C LEU A 104 0.35 17.56 -22.83
N ASP A 105 1.56 18.12 -22.97
CA ASP A 105 2.59 17.60 -23.88
C ASP A 105 3.03 16.17 -23.53
N ASP A 106 3.11 15.83 -22.24
CA ASP A 106 3.47 14.49 -21.79
C ASP A 106 2.32 13.49 -22.05
N LEU A 107 1.08 13.93 -21.84
CA LEU A 107 -0.10 13.13 -22.17
C LEU A 107 -0.17 12.82 -23.68
N MET A 108 0.19 13.79 -24.53
CA MET A 108 0.25 13.61 -25.98
C MET A 108 1.35 12.64 -26.45
N ARG A 109 2.42 12.46 -25.65
CA ARG A 109 3.50 11.50 -25.95
C ARG A 109 3.14 10.06 -25.59
N THR A 110 2.00 9.83 -24.95
CA THR A 110 1.55 8.47 -24.59
C THR A 110 1.19 7.68 -25.85
N PRO A 111 1.83 6.53 -26.11
CA PRO A 111 1.51 5.70 -27.27
C PRO A 111 0.05 5.28 -27.28
N GLY A 112 -0.67 5.51 -28.38
CA GLY A 112 -2.09 5.16 -28.51
C GLY A 112 -3.07 6.20 -27.94
N VAL A 113 -2.58 7.36 -27.49
CA VAL A 113 -3.39 8.52 -27.07
C VAL A 113 -3.26 9.61 -28.14
N ASN A 114 -4.39 10.14 -28.61
CA ASN A 114 -4.42 11.25 -29.56
C ASN A 114 -4.58 12.60 -28.82
N ALA A 115 -4.36 13.71 -29.54
CA ALA A 115 -4.45 15.06 -28.98
C ALA A 115 -5.79 15.34 -28.28
N ALA A 116 -6.90 14.90 -28.88
CA ALA A 116 -8.24 15.06 -28.29
C ALA A 116 -8.38 14.35 -26.94
N THR A 117 -7.84 13.13 -26.82
CA THR A 117 -7.84 12.39 -25.55
C THR A 117 -6.92 13.03 -24.53
N ALA A 118 -5.71 13.42 -24.93
CA ALA A 118 -4.75 14.07 -24.04
C ALA A 118 -5.33 15.37 -23.44
N LYS A 119 -6.00 16.17 -24.28
CA LYS A 119 -6.70 17.39 -23.85
C LYS A 119 -7.85 17.06 -22.88
N ALA A 120 -8.71 16.09 -23.21
CA ALA A 120 -9.81 15.70 -22.32
C ALA A 120 -9.33 15.22 -20.94
N VAL A 121 -8.20 14.49 -20.88
CA VAL A 121 -7.56 14.11 -19.61
C VAL A 121 -7.05 15.31 -18.84
N HIS A 122 -6.33 16.20 -19.53
CA HIS A 122 -5.73 17.38 -18.91
C HIS A 122 -6.81 18.28 -18.30
N ASP A 123 -7.82 18.63 -19.11
CA ASP A 123 -8.92 19.52 -18.73
C ASP A 123 -9.70 18.94 -17.53
N TYR A 124 -10.06 17.65 -17.55
CA TYR A 124 -10.78 17.01 -16.44
C TYR A 124 -10.06 17.10 -15.09
N PHE A 125 -8.72 17.14 -15.09
CA PHE A 125 -7.93 17.16 -13.86
C PHE A 125 -7.46 18.55 -13.39
N HIS A 126 -7.51 19.56 -14.26
CA HIS A 126 -6.97 20.90 -14.02
C HIS A 126 -8.00 22.02 -14.13
N ASP A 127 -9.08 21.83 -14.89
CA ASP A 127 -10.13 22.84 -15.10
C ASP A 127 -11.39 22.56 -14.26
N GLY A 128 -11.25 21.77 -13.19
CA GLY A 128 -12.31 21.43 -12.22
C GLY A 128 -11.92 21.70 -10.77
#